data_AF-A0A0M3KIJ6-F1
#
_entry.id   AF-A0A0M3KIJ6-F1
#
_cell.length_a   1.000
_cell.length_b   1.000
_cell.length_c   1.000
_cell.angle_alpha   90.00
_cell.angle_beta   90.00
_cell.angle_gamma   90.00
#
_symmetry.space_group_name_H-M   'P 1'
#
loop_
_entity.id
_entity.type
_entity.pdbx_description
1 polymer ?
#
loop_
_entity_poly.entity_id
_entity_poly.type
_entity_poly.pdbx_seq_one_letter_code
_entity_poly.pdbx_strand_id
1 'polypeptide(L)'
;LKKKGATAWVDGANLLGPVVGNFCMKLAIDMAKEVGIGWVVTRNSNHFGIAGWYAMQAMKAGMIGMAFTNTSPCVFPTRSCEKALGSNPICMGAPAADGDSFLLDMASTTVAYGKVSG
;
A
#
# COMPACT_ATOMS: atom_id res chain seq x y z
N LEU A 1 15.09 -10.51 -2.40
CA LEU A 1 13.76 -11.14 -2.26
C LEU A 1 13.90 -12.39 -1.38
N LYS A 2 13.01 -12.57 -0.40
CA LYS A 2 12.85 -13.82 0.37
C LYS A 2 11.37 -14.20 0.36
N LYS A 3 10.99 -15.32 -0.28
CA LYS A 3 9.59 -15.82 -0.40
C LYS A 3 9.43 -17.09 0.47
N LYS A 4 8.31 -17.20 1.19
CA LYS A 4 7.92 -18.41 1.93
C LYS A 4 6.40 -18.55 1.90
N GLY A 5 5.89 -19.56 1.19
CA GLY A 5 4.46 -19.80 1.01
C GLY A 5 3.75 -18.56 0.44
N ALA A 6 2.73 -18.10 1.17
CA ALA A 6 1.91 -16.94 0.83
C ALA A 6 2.57 -15.57 1.14
N THR A 7 3.81 -15.53 1.62
CA THR A 7 4.47 -14.30 2.08
C THR A 7 5.79 -14.04 1.36
N ALA A 8 6.14 -12.77 1.17
CA ALA A 8 7.46 -12.39 0.67
C ALA A 8 7.96 -11.07 1.28
N TRP A 9 9.28 -10.98 1.37
CA TRP A 9 10.00 -9.78 1.78
C TRP A 9 10.92 -9.30 0.65
N VAL A 10 10.79 -8.03 0.28
CA VAL A 10 11.51 -7.38 -0.82
C VAL A 10 12.43 -6.30 -0.26
N ASP A 11 13.66 -6.25 -0.75
CA ASP A 11 14.54 -5.09 -0.55
C ASP A 11 14.44 -4.25 -1.83
N GLY A 12 13.95 -3.01 -1.70
CA GLY A 12 13.70 -2.10 -2.81
C GLY A 12 14.96 -1.42 -3.34
N ALA A 13 16.13 -1.64 -2.72
CA ALA A 13 17.42 -1.09 -3.14
C ALA A 13 17.41 0.43 -3.38
N ASN A 14 16.61 1.18 -2.61
CA ASN A 14 16.35 2.61 -2.77
C ASN A 14 15.86 3.03 -4.16
N LEU A 15 15.20 2.12 -4.89
CA LEU A 15 14.56 2.42 -6.17
C LEU A 15 13.29 3.27 -5.98
N LEU A 16 12.77 3.77 -7.09
CA LEU A 16 11.53 4.55 -7.12
C LEU A 16 10.36 3.74 -6.57
N GLY A 17 9.56 4.37 -5.70
CA GLY A 17 8.42 3.72 -5.05
C GLY A 17 7.44 3.07 -6.02
N PRO A 18 7.05 3.71 -7.15
CA PRO A 18 6.19 3.06 -8.16
C PRO A 18 6.78 1.79 -8.76
N VAL A 19 8.10 1.72 -8.97
CA VAL A 19 8.76 0.53 -9.51
C VAL A 19 8.68 -0.61 -8.48
N VAL A 20 9.07 -0.32 -7.24
CA VAL A 20 9.06 -1.32 -6.15
C VAL A 20 7.63 -1.75 -5.81
N GLY A 21 6.68 -0.82 -5.75
CA GLY A 21 5.28 -1.07 -5.43
C GLY A 21 4.58 -1.93 -6.48
N ASN A 22 4.79 -1.64 -7.78
CA ASN A 22 4.24 -2.46 -8.87
C ASN A 22 4.83 -3.88 -8.83
N PHE A 23 6.14 -4.01 -8.59
CA PHE A 23 6.77 -5.31 -8.44
C PHE A 23 6.18 -6.10 -7.25
N CYS A 24 6.03 -5.46 -6.09
CA CYS A 24 5.50 -6.10 -4.89
C CYS A 24 4.03 -6.53 -5.06
N MET A 25 3.18 -5.68 -5.64
CA MET A 25 1.78 -6.00 -5.86
C MET A 25 1.62 -7.12 -6.90
N LYS A 26 2.39 -7.09 -7.99
CA LYS A 26 2.41 -8.20 -8.95
C LYS A 26 2.79 -9.51 -8.28
N LEU A 27 3.85 -9.51 -7.46
CA LEU A 27 4.28 -10.69 -6.72
C LEU A 27 3.20 -11.19 -5.74
N ALA A 28 2.50 -10.28 -5.06
CA ALA A 28 1.39 -10.63 -4.18
C ALA A 28 0.25 -11.31 -4.94
N ILE A 29 -0.16 -10.74 -6.08
CA ILE A 29 -1.18 -11.31 -6.97
C ILE A 29 -0.77 -12.70 -7.47
N ASP A 30 0.48 -12.85 -7.93
CA ASP A 30 0.99 -14.13 -8.44
C ASP A 30 0.94 -15.21 -7.35
N MET A 31 1.34 -14.88 -6.10
CA MET A 31 1.22 -15.80 -4.97
C MET A 31 -0.25 -16.10 -4.61
N ALA A 32 -1.12 -15.09 -4.61
CA ALA A 32 -2.52 -15.27 -4.29
C ALA A 32 -3.24 -16.21 -5.27
N LYS A 33 -2.85 -16.22 -6.56
CA LYS A 33 -3.34 -17.19 -7.54
C LYS A 33 -2.93 -18.63 -7.22
N GLU A 34 -1.75 -18.83 -6.64
CA GLU A 34 -1.23 -20.16 -6.31
C GLU A 34 -1.85 -20.73 -5.03
N VAL A 35 -1.97 -19.90 -3.99
CA VAL A 35 -2.28 -20.38 -2.62
C VAL A 35 -3.39 -19.60 -1.90
N GLY A 36 -4.15 -18.77 -2.63
CA GLY A 36 -5.31 -18.02 -2.13
C GLY A 36 -5.00 -16.68 -1.47
N ILE A 37 -3.76 -16.45 -1.04
CA ILE A 37 -3.30 -15.20 -0.41
C ILE A 37 -1.87 -14.88 -0.85
N GLY A 38 -1.57 -13.59 -1.00
CA GLY A 38 -0.22 -13.08 -1.16
C GLY A 38 0.00 -11.83 -0.29
N TRP A 39 0.97 -11.88 0.60
CA TRP A 39 1.36 -10.76 1.45
C TRP A 39 2.82 -10.39 1.23
N VAL A 40 3.06 -9.20 0.67
CA VAL A 40 4.41 -8.73 0.35
C VAL A 40 4.73 -7.49 1.17
N VAL A 41 5.86 -7.53 1.86
CA VAL A 41 6.44 -6.37 2.55
C VAL A 41 7.71 -5.93 1.85
N THR A 42 7.96 -4.62 1.81
CA THR A 42 9.17 -4.06 1.22
C THR A 42 9.88 -3.13 2.20
N ARG A 43 11.21 -3.04 2.10
CA ARG A 43 12.04 -2.03 2.78
C ARG A 43 12.97 -1.35 1.78
N ASN A 44 13.66 -0.29 2.19
CA ASN A 44 14.59 0.46 1.32
C ASN A 44 13.91 0.84 -0.01
N SER A 45 12.74 1.45 0.10
CA SER A 45 11.95 1.97 -1.02
C SER A 45 11.71 3.47 -0.82
N ASN A 46 11.15 4.12 -1.83
CA ASN A 46 10.80 5.54 -1.78
C ASN A 46 9.28 5.76 -1.82
N HIS A 47 8.87 7.03 -1.81
CA HIS A 47 7.48 7.46 -1.97
C HIS A 47 6.83 6.80 -3.19
N PHE A 48 5.73 6.09 -2.95
CA PHE A 48 5.08 5.24 -3.97
C PHE A 48 3.84 5.88 -4.62
N GLY A 49 3.55 7.15 -4.33
CA GLY A 49 2.40 7.85 -4.90
C GLY A 49 1.07 7.39 -4.29
N ILE A 50 0.09 7.13 -5.15
CA ILE A 50 -1.30 6.83 -4.81
C ILE A 50 -1.42 5.36 -4.38
N ALA A 51 -1.83 5.10 -3.13
CA ALA A 51 -1.94 3.73 -2.63
C ALA A 51 -3.02 2.93 -3.39
N GLY A 52 -4.10 3.59 -3.80
CA GLY A 52 -5.17 3.06 -4.65
C GLY A 52 -4.68 2.42 -5.94
N TRP A 53 -3.58 2.92 -6.53
CA TRP A 53 -3.02 2.34 -7.75
C TRP A 53 -2.66 0.87 -7.59
N TYR A 54 -2.14 0.48 -6.43
CA TYR A 54 -1.73 -0.90 -6.17
C TYR A 54 -2.93 -1.78 -5.84
N ALA A 55 -3.87 -1.32 -5.00
CA ALA A 55 -5.08 -2.07 -4.72
C ALA A 55 -5.90 -2.35 -6.00
N MET A 56 -6.00 -1.35 -6.90
CA MET A 56 -6.67 -1.53 -8.19
C MET A 56 -6.01 -2.59 -9.09
N GLN A 57 -4.71 -2.86 -8.97
CA GLN A 57 -4.08 -3.95 -9.73
C GLN A 57 -4.59 -5.32 -9.29
N ALA A 58 -4.78 -5.53 -7.98
CA ALA A 58 -5.37 -6.76 -7.46
C ALA A 58 -6.86 -6.87 -7.82
N MET A 59 -7.60 -5.76 -7.79
CA MET A 59 -9.00 -5.74 -8.24
C MET A 59 -9.14 -6.14 -9.70
N LYS A 60 -8.25 -5.65 -10.59
CA LYS A 60 -8.19 -6.07 -12.00
C LYS A 60 -7.88 -7.56 -12.17
N ALA A 61 -7.24 -8.18 -11.18
CA ALA A 61 -7.00 -9.62 -11.14
C ALA A 61 -8.14 -10.41 -10.48
N GLY A 62 -9.27 -9.77 -10.17
CA GLY A 62 -10.42 -10.41 -9.52
C GLY A 62 -10.23 -10.67 -8.02
N MET A 63 -9.36 -9.90 -7.35
CA MET A 63 -8.99 -10.10 -5.95
C MET A 63 -9.28 -8.87 -5.10
N ILE A 64 -9.44 -9.09 -3.80
CA ILE A 64 -9.34 -8.00 -2.82
C ILE A 64 -7.87 -7.53 -2.78
N GLY A 65 -7.66 -6.23 -2.93
CA GLY A 65 -6.35 -5.58 -2.91
C GLY A 65 -6.18 -4.70 -1.68
N MET A 66 -5.00 -4.73 -1.07
CA MET A 66 -4.64 -3.84 0.03
C MET A 66 -3.25 -3.24 -0.19
N ALA A 67 -3.08 -1.98 0.18
CA ALA A 67 -1.80 -1.29 0.09
C ALA A 67 -1.60 -0.35 1.27
N PHE A 68 -0.40 -0.38 1.83
CA PHE A 68 0.01 0.38 2.99
C PHE A 68 1.40 0.96 2.76
N THR A 69 1.66 2.14 3.31
CA THR A 69 3.03 2.67 3.39
C THR A 69 3.18 3.56 4.62
N ASN A 70 4.39 3.66 5.13
CA ASN A 70 4.74 4.67 6.13
C ASN A 70 5.32 5.91 5.44
N THR A 71 5.20 7.06 6.10
CA THR A 71 5.83 8.31 5.66
C THR A 71 6.67 8.92 6.78
N SER A 72 7.47 9.95 6.44
CA SER A 72 8.24 10.69 7.43
C SER A 72 7.35 11.26 8.53
N PRO A 73 7.83 11.37 9.79
CA PRO A 73 7.04 11.92 10.88
C PRO A 73 6.50 13.33 10.59
N CYS A 74 5.19 13.45 10.48
CA CYS A 74 4.49 14.71 10.23
C CYS A 74 3.24 14.92 11.10
N VAL A 75 2.86 13.90 11.89
CA VAL A 75 1.63 13.82 12.68
C VAL A 75 1.96 13.64 14.16
N PHE A 76 1.21 14.32 15.01
CA PHE A 76 1.27 14.20 16.47
C PHE A 76 0.43 13.00 16.92
N PRO A 77 1.00 12.07 17.71
CA PRO A 77 0.19 11.13 18.46
C PRO A 77 -0.86 11.85 19.31
N THR A 78 -1.98 11.18 19.59
CA THR A 78 -3.04 11.73 20.44
C THR A 78 -2.48 12.21 21.77
N ARG A 79 -2.68 13.50 22.07
CA ARG A 79 -2.19 14.21 23.28
C ARG A 79 -0.67 14.42 23.35
N SER A 80 0.05 14.32 22.23
CA SER A 80 1.47 14.66 22.12
C SER A 80 1.69 16.08 21.62
N CYS A 81 2.81 16.69 22.01
CA CYS A 81 3.35 17.92 21.44
C CYS A 81 4.56 17.69 20.50
N GLU A 82 4.94 16.42 20.27
CA GLU A 82 6.00 16.02 19.36
C GLU A 82 5.46 15.16 18.20
N LYS A 83 5.99 15.38 16.99
CA LYS A 83 5.65 14.60 15.79
C LYS A 83 6.35 13.25 15.84
N ALA A 84 5.60 12.18 15.64
CA ALA A 84 6.16 10.82 15.63
C ALA A 84 5.57 9.91 14.54
N LEU A 85 4.38 10.23 14.02
CA LEU A 85 3.68 9.40 13.03
C LEU A 85 3.73 10.05 11.65
N GLY A 86 3.73 9.24 10.59
CA GLY A 86 3.46 9.71 9.24
C GLY A 86 1.96 9.81 8.96
N SER A 87 1.60 10.30 7.77
CA SER A 87 0.22 10.23 7.23
C SER A 87 -0.24 8.81 6.87
N ASN A 88 0.70 7.84 6.92
CA ASN A 88 0.56 6.39 6.80
C ASN A 88 -0.73 5.93 6.09
N PRO A 89 -0.78 6.05 4.75
CA PRO A 89 -1.96 5.70 3.98
C PRO A 89 -2.41 4.25 4.18
N ILE A 90 -3.72 4.07 4.22
CA ILE A 90 -4.40 2.78 4.21
C ILE A 90 -5.28 2.74 2.98
N CYS A 91 -5.08 1.72 2.13
CA CYS A 91 -5.90 1.48 0.97
C CYS A 91 -6.40 0.04 0.92
N MET A 92 -7.67 -0.11 0.57
CA MET A 92 -8.33 -1.39 0.33
C MET A 92 -9.29 -1.26 -0.85
N GLY A 93 -9.28 -2.24 -1.75
CA GLY A 93 -10.23 -2.31 -2.85
C GLY A 93 -10.73 -3.73 -3.08
N ALA A 94 -11.98 -3.86 -3.52
CA ALA A 94 -12.61 -5.14 -3.79
C ALA A 94 -13.48 -5.04 -5.05
N PRO A 95 -13.36 -5.97 -6.01
CA PRO A 95 -14.33 -6.08 -7.10
C PRO A 95 -15.67 -6.60 -6.57
N ALA A 96 -16.77 -6.20 -7.21
CA ALA A 96 -18.12 -6.69 -6.95
C ALA A 96 -18.76 -7.26 -8.24
N ALA A 97 -20.04 -7.63 -8.16
CA ALA A 97 -20.79 -8.12 -9.30
C ALA A 97 -21.09 -6.98 -10.31
N ASP A 98 -21.40 -7.36 -11.55
CA ASP A 98 -21.91 -6.45 -12.60
C ASP A 98 -21.02 -5.24 -12.91
N GLY A 99 -19.70 -5.39 -12.71
CA GLY A 99 -18.72 -4.34 -12.96
C GLY A 99 -18.63 -3.28 -11.85
N ASP A 100 -19.35 -3.45 -10.75
CA ASP A 100 -19.22 -2.59 -9.57
C ASP A 100 -17.93 -2.89 -8.78
N SER A 101 -17.49 -1.93 -7.97
CA SER A 101 -16.31 -2.09 -7.13
C SER A 101 -16.27 -1.11 -5.96
N PHE A 102 -15.60 -1.53 -4.89
CA PHE A 102 -15.30 -0.68 -3.74
C PHE A 102 -13.81 -0.33 -3.74
N LEU A 103 -13.48 0.95 -3.50
CA LEU A 103 -12.11 1.40 -3.28
C LEU A 103 -12.06 2.47 -2.18
N LEU A 104 -11.38 2.15 -1.09
CA LEU A 104 -10.98 3.08 -0.05
C LEU A 104 -9.50 3.44 -0.26
N ASP A 105 -9.19 4.73 -0.38
CA ASP A 105 -7.82 5.25 -0.36
C ASP A 105 -7.78 6.49 0.54
N MET A 106 -7.21 6.33 1.74
CA MET A 106 -7.20 7.37 2.76
C MET A 106 -5.83 7.52 3.43
N ALA A 107 -5.50 8.73 3.84
CA ALA A 107 -4.48 8.96 4.85
C ALA A 107 -5.01 8.54 6.23
N SER A 108 -4.13 8.17 7.16
CA SER A 108 -4.50 7.96 8.56
C SER A 108 -4.75 9.27 9.32
N THR A 109 -4.58 10.41 8.66
CA THR A 109 -4.83 11.76 9.18
C THR A 109 -6.19 12.28 8.73
N THR A 110 -6.74 13.24 9.49
CA THR A 110 -8.03 13.89 9.18
C THR A 110 -8.06 14.52 7.78
N VAL A 111 -6.93 15.07 7.34
CA VAL A 111 -6.74 15.59 5.99
C VAL A 111 -5.37 15.17 5.48
N ALA A 112 -5.24 14.98 4.17
CA ALA A 112 -3.95 14.74 3.54
C ALA A 112 -3.02 15.94 3.77
N TYR A 113 -1.75 15.70 4.11
CA TYR A 113 -0.78 16.75 4.39
C TYR A 113 -0.68 17.79 3.25
N GLY A 114 -0.75 17.31 1.99
CA GLY A 114 -0.71 18.18 0.79
C GLY A 114 -1.88 19.16 0.68
N LYS A 115 -2.99 18.97 1.40
CA LYS A 115 -4.11 19.93 1.45
C LYS A 115 -3.89 21.08 2.43
N VAL A 116 -2.87 20.99 3.28
CA VAL A 116 -2.57 21.97 4.35
C VAL A 116 -1.20 22.63 4.13
N SER A 117 -0.34 22.04 3.31
CA SER A 117 0.98 22.60 2.97
C SER A 117 0.96 23.57 1.78
N GLY A 118 -0.21 24.10 1.42
CA GLY A 118 -0.41 25.11 0.39
C GLY A 118 -0.64 26.47 1.01
#